data_AF-E6SG09-F1
#
_entry.id   AF-E6SG09-F1
#
_cell.length_a   1.000
_cell.length_b   1.000
_cell.length_c   1.000
_cell.angle_alpha   90.00
_cell.angle_beta   90.00
_cell.angle_gamma   90.00
#
_symmetry.space_group_name_H-M   'P 1'
#
loop_
_entity.id
_entity.type
_entity.pdbx_description
1 polymer ?
#
loop_
_entity_poly.entity_id
_entity_poly.type
_entity_poly.pdbx_seq_one_letter_code
_entity_poly.pdbx_strand_id
1 'polypeptide(L)'
;MDAPEPGTDDSSEIESFWQVAKVRAKLNPTGYYTGERPLGSLRPPAWAFGATPEQADELLALLLSGTKTATAGALWDYEAEGEELPTPGALGIVTDGHGVPHALVVTTQVDVVPFDEVSAEHAHLEGEGDRSLATWREVHERFFTEHAVHTRGFTPSMPVVLERFDVLYSDPSAGSDMG
;
A
#
# COMPACT_ATOMS: atom_id res chain seq x y z
N MET A 1 -36.21 16.10 17.05
CA MET A 1 -34.75 16.31 17.05
C MET A 1 -34.21 15.14 16.27
N ASP A 2 -33.94 15.38 14.99
CA ASP A 2 -33.46 14.35 14.08
C ASP A 2 -32.15 13.76 14.57
N ALA A 3 -32.04 12.45 14.42
CA ALA A 3 -30.78 11.72 14.57
C ALA A 3 -29.79 12.22 13.51
N PRO A 4 -28.48 12.25 13.79
CA PRO A 4 -27.49 12.51 12.76
C PRO A 4 -27.65 11.48 11.62
N GLU A 5 -27.62 11.96 10.37
CA GLU A 5 -27.66 11.12 9.18
C GLU A 5 -26.45 10.15 9.14
N PRO A 6 -26.61 8.93 8.58
CA PRO A 6 -25.52 7.98 8.49
C PRO A 6 -24.40 8.54 7.59
N GLY A 7 -23.16 8.40 8.05
CA GLY A 7 -21.97 8.91 7.38
C GLY A 7 -21.93 8.57 5.90
N THR A 8 -21.56 9.55 5.08
CA THR A 8 -21.15 9.33 3.70
C THR A 8 -19.98 8.35 3.71
N ASP A 9 -20.25 7.19 3.13
CA ASP A 9 -19.56 5.91 3.23
C ASP A 9 -18.18 5.95 2.56
N ASP A 10 -17.10 5.64 3.28
CA ASP A 10 -15.74 5.47 2.74
C ASP A 10 -15.74 4.55 1.50
N SER A 11 -16.64 3.56 1.46
CA SER A 11 -16.81 2.68 0.30
C SER A 11 -17.30 3.41 -0.96
N SER A 12 -17.98 4.55 -0.83
CA SER A 12 -18.48 5.35 -1.96
C SER A 12 -17.40 6.22 -2.61
N GLU A 13 -16.48 6.75 -1.83
CA GLU A 13 -15.32 7.53 -2.32
C GLU A 13 -14.30 6.60 -2.98
N ILE A 14 -13.98 5.47 -2.36
CA ILE A 14 -13.10 4.44 -2.93
C ILE A 14 -13.68 3.89 -4.24
N GLU A 15 -14.99 3.65 -4.31
CA GLU A 15 -15.64 3.21 -5.54
C GLU A 15 -15.55 4.30 -6.63
N SER A 16 -15.80 5.56 -6.29
CA SER A 16 -15.71 6.68 -7.22
C SER A 16 -14.29 6.85 -7.77
N PHE A 17 -13.29 6.80 -6.89
CA PHE A 17 -11.88 6.81 -7.27
C PHE A 17 -11.56 5.65 -8.21
N TRP A 18 -11.98 4.42 -7.87
CA TRP A 18 -11.74 3.24 -8.70
C TRP A 18 -12.31 3.39 -10.12
N GLN A 19 -13.54 3.93 -10.26
CA GLN A 19 -14.16 4.15 -11.56
C GLN A 19 -13.34 5.11 -12.44
N VAL A 20 -12.74 6.13 -11.85
CA VAL A 20 -11.84 7.06 -12.56
C VAL A 20 -10.49 6.41 -12.85
N ALA A 21 -9.86 5.83 -11.83
CA ALA A 21 -8.52 5.27 -11.91
C ALA A 21 -8.41 4.17 -12.97
N LYS A 22 -9.36 3.23 -13.04
CA LYS A 22 -9.32 2.14 -14.04
C LYS A 22 -9.42 2.64 -15.49
N VAL A 23 -10.15 3.75 -15.72
CA VAL A 23 -10.23 4.39 -17.03
C VAL A 23 -8.90 5.07 -17.37
N ARG A 24 -8.34 5.84 -16.42
CA ARG A 24 -7.11 6.61 -16.61
C ARG A 24 -5.87 5.73 -16.75
N ALA A 25 -5.81 4.66 -15.96
CA ALA A 25 -4.80 3.61 -16.05
C ALA A 25 -4.98 2.68 -17.27
N LYS A 26 -6.02 2.91 -18.10
CA LYS A 26 -6.34 2.11 -19.29
C LYS A 26 -6.51 0.61 -18.99
N LEU A 27 -7.01 0.28 -17.81
CA LEU A 27 -7.32 -1.10 -17.39
C LEU A 27 -8.66 -1.59 -17.95
N ASN A 28 -9.42 -0.70 -18.59
CA ASN A 28 -10.66 -1.06 -19.27
C ASN A 28 -10.36 -1.87 -20.55
N PRO A 29 -10.90 -3.09 -20.68
CA PRO A 29 -10.69 -3.92 -21.86
C PRO A 29 -11.51 -3.39 -23.03
N THR A 30 -10.87 -2.74 -23.99
CA THR A 30 -11.41 -2.68 -25.37
C THR A 30 -11.13 -4.00 -26.08
N GLY A 31 -11.77 -5.11 -25.65
CA GLY A 31 -11.58 -6.40 -26.31
C GLY A 31 -12.26 -7.59 -25.63
N TYR A 32 -13.58 -7.75 -25.83
CA TYR A 32 -14.38 -8.87 -25.30
C TYR A 32 -14.18 -10.21 -26.05
N TYR A 33 -12.97 -10.58 -26.49
CA TYR A 33 -12.74 -11.81 -27.28
C TYR A 33 -11.82 -12.86 -26.68
N THR A 34 -11.26 -12.66 -25.49
CA THR A 34 -10.52 -13.70 -24.77
C THR A 34 -11.16 -13.89 -23.40
N GLY A 35 -11.51 -15.12 -23.03
CA GLY A 35 -12.20 -15.47 -21.77
C GLY A 35 -11.36 -15.29 -20.50
N GLU A 36 -10.42 -14.34 -20.51
CA GLU A 36 -9.62 -13.93 -19.36
C GLU A 36 -10.39 -12.84 -18.62
N ARG A 37 -10.51 -12.94 -17.29
CA ARG A 37 -11.13 -11.86 -16.51
C ARG A 37 -10.28 -10.61 -16.66
N PRO A 38 -10.82 -9.49 -17.17
CA PRO A 38 -10.06 -8.27 -17.28
C PRO A 38 -9.59 -7.81 -15.89
N LEU A 39 -8.31 -7.44 -15.76
CA LEU A 39 -7.73 -6.91 -14.52
C LEU A 39 -8.52 -5.72 -13.92
N GLY A 40 -9.41 -5.08 -14.69
CA GLY A 40 -10.30 -4.01 -14.25
C GLY A 40 -11.74 -4.41 -13.85
N SER A 41 -12.07 -5.70 -13.70
CA SER A 41 -13.47 -6.11 -13.45
C SER A 41 -13.94 -5.96 -12.00
N LEU A 42 -13.03 -6.04 -11.03
CA LEU A 42 -13.33 -5.91 -9.59
C LEU A 42 -12.53 -4.76 -8.99
N ARG A 43 -13.10 -4.11 -7.98
CA ARG A 43 -12.40 -3.09 -7.20
C ARG A 43 -11.29 -3.75 -6.38
N PRO A 44 -10.04 -3.27 -6.42
CA PRO A 44 -8.96 -3.77 -5.59
C PRO A 44 -9.17 -3.42 -4.09
N PRO A 45 -8.44 -4.08 -3.18
CA PRO A 45 -8.38 -3.65 -1.78
C PRO A 45 -7.88 -2.20 -1.68
N ALA A 46 -8.36 -1.51 -0.66
CA ALA A 46 -7.92 -0.16 -0.32
C ALA A 46 -7.30 -0.18 1.08
N TRP A 47 -6.15 0.46 1.24
CA TRP A 47 -5.37 0.44 2.47
C TRP A 47 -4.48 1.68 2.57
N ALA A 48 -4.09 2.01 3.81
CA ALA A 48 -3.15 3.07 4.12
C ALA A 48 -1.79 2.47 4.53
N PHE A 49 -0.70 3.22 4.33
CA PHE A 49 0.60 2.83 4.87
C PHE A 49 0.71 3.16 6.37
N GLY A 50 1.63 2.48 7.06
CA GLY A 50 1.92 2.77 8.46
C GLY A 50 0.82 2.33 9.43
N ALA A 51 0.97 2.68 10.69
CA ALA A 51 0.06 2.29 11.77
C ALA A 51 -0.74 3.46 12.36
N THR A 52 -0.46 4.71 11.95
CA THR A 52 -1.19 5.91 12.37
C THR A 52 -1.60 6.75 11.17
N PRO A 53 -2.65 7.59 11.30
CA PRO A 53 -3.05 8.51 10.23
C PRO A 53 -1.91 9.42 9.74
N GLU A 54 -1.07 9.91 10.65
CA GLU A 54 0.06 10.76 10.31
C GLU A 54 1.12 10.00 9.49
N GLN A 55 1.40 8.75 9.86
CA GLN A 55 2.30 7.90 9.07
C GLN A 55 1.72 7.62 7.68
N ALA A 56 0.42 7.37 7.59
CA ALA A 56 -0.26 7.16 6.31
C ALA A 56 -0.09 8.38 5.39
N ASP A 57 -0.32 9.58 5.91
CA ASP A 57 -0.18 10.83 5.16
C ASP A 57 1.27 11.06 4.69
N GLU A 58 2.25 10.87 5.58
CA GLU A 58 3.67 11.03 5.28
C GLU A 58 4.15 10.03 4.20
N LEU A 59 3.76 8.76 4.32
CA LEU A 59 4.16 7.69 3.41
C LEU A 59 3.44 7.81 2.06
N LEU A 60 2.19 8.25 2.06
CA LEU A 60 1.46 8.59 0.84
C LEU A 60 2.16 9.73 0.10
N ALA A 61 2.65 10.76 0.79
CA ALA A 61 3.38 11.86 0.16
C ALA A 61 4.65 11.38 -0.56
N LEU A 62 5.38 10.43 0.05
CA LEU A 62 6.54 9.80 -0.59
C LEU A 62 6.13 9.01 -1.84
N LEU A 63 5.01 8.30 -1.80
CA LEU A 63 4.49 7.61 -2.98
C LEU A 63 4.09 8.58 -4.09
N LEU A 64 3.33 9.63 -3.76
CA LEU A 64 2.85 10.62 -4.73
C LEU A 64 3.97 11.42 -5.38
N SER A 65 5.08 11.64 -4.66
CA SER A 65 6.30 12.24 -5.22
C SER A 65 7.15 11.28 -6.06
N GLY A 66 6.80 9.99 -6.09
CA GLY A 66 7.57 8.93 -6.77
C GLY A 66 8.82 8.48 -6.00
N THR A 67 8.95 8.86 -4.73
CA THR A 67 10.08 8.47 -3.88
C THR A 67 9.89 7.06 -3.31
N LYS A 68 8.67 6.74 -2.83
CA LYS A 68 8.31 5.41 -2.32
C LYS A 68 7.72 4.56 -3.45
N THR A 69 8.40 3.47 -3.74
CA THR A 69 8.05 2.47 -4.79
C THR A 69 8.15 1.04 -4.26
N ALA A 70 8.33 0.90 -2.94
CA ALA A 70 8.41 -0.36 -2.24
C ALA A 70 7.79 -0.25 -0.84
N THR A 71 7.37 -1.39 -0.30
CA THR A 71 6.87 -1.53 1.07
C THR A 71 7.25 -2.89 1.65
N ALA A 72 7.26 -2.98 2.98
CA ALA A 72 7.52 -4.21 3.70
C ALA A 72 6.41 -4.54 4.71
N GLY A 73 6.16 -5.83 4.91
CA GLY A 73 5.25 -6.34 5.94
C GLY A 73 5.81 -7.63 6.56
N ALA A 74 5.42 -7.95 7.80
CA ALA A 74 5.84 -9.20 8.42
C ALA A 74 5.03 -10.36 7.82
N LEU A 75 5.68 -11.41 7.28
CA LEU A 75 4.96 -12.60 6.79
C LEU A 75 4.07 -13.22 7.87
N TRP A 76 4.53 -13.15 9.13
CA TRP A 76 3.80 -13.68 10.26
C TRP A 76 2.48 -12.95 10.55
N ASP A 77 2.34 -11.69 10.13
CA ASP A 77 1.09 -10.95 10.24
C ASP A 77 0.06 -11.48 9.24
N TYR A 78 0.46 -11.66 7.96
CA TYR A 78 -0.37 -12.34 6.96
C TYR A 78 -0.82 -13.74 7.43
N GLU A 79 0.11 -14.53 8.00
CA GLU A 79 -0.21 -15.85 8.55
C GLU A 79 -1.21 -15.79 9.72
N ALA A 80 -1.11 -14.78 10.58
CA ALA A 80 -1.97 -14.61 11.74
C ALA A 80 -3.40 -14.19 11.34
N GLU A 81 -3.51 -13.36 10.31
CA GLU A 81 -4.79 -12.87 9.78
C GLU A 81 -5.42 -13.83 8.77
N GLY A 82 -4.65 -14.80 8.28
CA GLY A 82 -5.08 -15.74 7.24
C GLY A 82 -5.18 -15.08 5.86
N GLU A 83 -4.41 -14.02 5.64
CA GLU A 83 -4.34 -13.29 4.38
C GLU A 83 -3.35 -13.94 3.42
N GLU A 84 -3.69 -13.95 2.13
CA GLU A 84 -2.77 -14.37 1.08
C GLU A 84 -1.74 -13.27 0.82
N LEU A 85 -0.51 -13.67 0.50
CA LEU A 85 0.50 -12.71 0.05
C LEU A 85 0.07 -12.07 -1.27
N PRO A 86 0.44 -10.79 -1.49
CA PRO A 86 0.28 -10.16 -2.78
C PRO A 86 1.06 -10.91 -3.86
N THR A 87 0.66 -10.72 -5.10
CA THR A 87 1.31 -11.32 -6.27
C THR A 87 1.62 -10.24 -7.31
N PRO A 88 2.66 -10.39 -8.14
CA PRO A 88 2.89 -9.49 -9.26
C PRO A 88 1.64 -9.36 -10.15
N GLY A 89 1.23 -8.12 -10.41
CA GLY A 89 -0.01 -7.78 -11.10
C GLY A 89 -1.19 -7.47 -10.17
N ALA A 90 -1.07 -7.72 -8.86
CA ALA A 90 -2.07 -7.30 -7.88
C ALA A 90 -2.22 -5.78 -7.87
N LEU A 91 -3.46 -5.32 -7.84
CA LEU A 91 -3.81 -3.89 -7.75
C LEU A 91 -4.12 -3.52 -6.30
N GLY A 92 -3.75 -2.31 -5.91
CA GLY A 92 -4.09 -1.72 -4.60
C GLY A 92 -4.48 -0.26 -4.74
N ILE A 93 -5.47 0.17 -3.95
CA ILE A 93 -5.79 1.60 -3.78
C ILE A 93 -5.14 2.07 -2.49
N VAL A 94 -4.24 3.05 -2.59
CA VAL A 94 -3.59 3.66 -1.43
C VAL A 94 -4.42 4.85 -0.98
N THR A 95 -4.75 4.88 0.31
CA THR A 95 -5.49 5.96 0.98
C THR A 95 -4.58 6.81 1.86
N ASP A 96 -5.07 7.99 2.25
CA ASP A 96 -4.49 8.79 3.32
C ASP A 96 -4.91 8.25 4.70
N GLY A 97 -4.49 8.94 5.77
CA GLY A 97 -4.80 8.60 7.16
C GLY A 97 -6.27 8.73 7.54
N HIS A 98 -7.10 9.33 6.69
CA HIS A 98 -8.54 9.45 6.86
C HIS A 98 -9.33 8.46 5.99
N GLY A 99 -8.64 7.59 5.23
CA GLY A 99 -9.26 6.60 4.36
C GLY A 99 -9.63 7.14 2.97
N VAL A 100 -9.25 8.37 2.63
CA VAL A 100 -9.54 8.95 1.31
C VAL A 100 -8.55 8.39 0.28
N PRO A 101 -9.01 7.87 -0.87
CA PRO A 101 -8.16 7.24 -1.87
C PRO A 101 -7.39 8.26 -2.74
N HIS A 102 -6.09 8.04 -2.92
CA HIS A 102 -5.22 8.98 -3.65
C HIS A 102 -4.40 8.34 -4.77
N ALA A 103 -4.10 7.05 -4.69
CA ALA A 103 -3.31 6.36 -5.72
C ALA A 103 -3.83 4.94 -6.01
N LEU A 104 -3.70 4.53 -7.27
CA LEU A 104 -3.83 3.16 -7.72
C LEU A 104 -2.43 2.64 -8.05
N VAL A 105 -2.01 1.58 -7.37
CA VAL A 105 -0.72 0.92 -7.59
C VAL A 105 -0.89 -0.48 -8.16
N VAL A 106 0.17 -0.98 -8.79
CA VAL A 106 0.31 -2.39 -9.18
C VAL A 106 1.58 -2.96 -8.57
N THR A 107 1.47 -4.08 -7.86
CA THR A 107 2.64 -4.83 -7.37
C THR A 107 3.39 -5.40 -8.56
N THR A 108 4.69 -5.13 -8.66
CA THR A 108 5.55 -5.58 -9.76
C THR A 108 6.46 -6.74 -9.34
N GLN A 109 6.77 -6.83 -8.05
CA GLN A 109 7.63 -7.88 -7.49
C GLN A 109 7.25 -8.13 -6.03
N VAL A 110 7.33 -9.41 -5.62
CA VAL A 110 7.16 -9.83 -4.23
C VAL A 110 8.27 -10.82 -3.90
N ASP A 111 9.00 -10.56 -2.83
CA ASP A 111 10.02 -11.47 -2.27
C ASP A 111 9.76 -11.68 -0.78
N VAL A 112 10.24 -12.79 -0.24
CA VAL A 112 10.27 -13.03 1.21
C VAL A 112 11.70 -13.30 1.64
N VAL A 113 12.23 -12.46 2.53
CA VAL A 113 13.60 -12.57 3.04
C VAL A 113 13.61 -12.40 4.56
N PRO A 114 14.64 -12.89 5.26
CA PRO A 114 14.87 -12.51 6.65
C PRO A 114 15.05 -10.99 6.80
N PHE A 115 14.55 -10.41 7.89
CA PHE A 115 14.65 -8.97 8.18
C PHE A 115 16.10 -8.44 8.10
N ASP A 116 17.07 -9.19 8.61
CA ASP A 116 18.49 -8.84 8.56
C ASP A 116 19.14 -9.01 7.17
N GLU A 117 18.45 -9.65 6.22
CA GLU A 117 18.86 -9.81 4.83
C GLU A 117 18.20 -8.80 3.88
N VAL A 118 17.33 -7.91 4.37
CA VAL A 118 16.75 -6.82 3.57
C VAL A 118 17.87 -5.93 3.01
N SER A 119 17.81 -5.69 1.70
CA SER A 119 18.87 -4.98 0.98
C SER A 119 18.77 -3.47 1.14
N ALA A 120 19.92 -2.78 1.01
CA ALA A 120 19.94 -1.32 0.97
C ALA A 120 19.19 -0.75 -0.23
N GLU A 121 19.07 -1.51 -1.33
CA GLU A 121 18.26 -1.12 -2.48
C GLU A 121 16.77 -1.07 -2.10
N HIS A 122 16.26 -2.10 -1.41
CA HIS A 122 14.85 -2.12 -0.98
C HIS A 122 14.56 -0.96 -0.02
N ALA A 123 15.40 -0.77 1.01
CA ALA A 123 15.30 0.35 1.93
C ALA A 123 15.30 1.71 1.21
N HIS A 124 16.12 1.86 0.17
CA HIS A 124 16.16 3.09 -0.62
C HIS A 124 14.88 3.33 -1.42
N LEU A 125 14.25 2.27 -1.94
CA LEU A 125 12.98 2.32 -2.69
C LEU A 125 11.77 2.57 -1.78
N GLU A 126 11.85 2.22 -0.49
CA GLU A 126 10.82 2.59 0.49
C GLU A 126 10.80 4.10 0.77
N GLY A 127 11.93 4.79 0.57
CA GLY A 127 11.96 6.24 0.50
C GLY A 127 11.90 6.98 1.84
N GLU A 128 11.78 6.26 2.96
CA GLU A 128 11.64 6.83 4.30
C GLU A 128 12.94 7.40 4.87
N GLY A 129 12.81 8.42 5.72
CA GLY A 129 13.94 9.04 6.42
C GLY A 129 15.05 9.52 5.48
N ASP A 130 16.28 9.08 5.74
CA ASP A 130 17.45 9.38 4.91
C ASP A 130 17.67 8.36 3.77
N ARG A 131 16.74 7.42 3.60
CA ARG A 131 16.77 6.33 2.61
C ARG A 131 17.94 5.36 2.79
N SER A 132 18.49 5.28 4.01
CA SER A 132 19.54 4.34 4.37
C SER A 132 18.96 3.04 4.94
N LEU A 133 19.70 1.94 4.76
CA LEU A 133 19.36 0.65 5.39
C LEU A 133 19.38 0.73 6.92
N ALA A 134 20.24 1.58 7.50
CA ALA A 134 20.33 1.74 8.94
C ALA A 134 19.02 2.33 9.51
N THR A 135 18.56 3.44 8.94
CA THR A 135 17.28 4.06 9.32
C THR A 135 16.10 3.13 9.03
N TRP A 136 16.10 2.43 7.89
CA TRP A 136 15.07 1.44 7.59
C TRP A 136 14.95 0.38 8.68
N ARG A 137 16.08 -0.19 9.14
CA ARG A 137 16.10 -1.21 10.19
C ARG A 137 15.58 -0.67 11.51
N GLU A 138 16.01 0.52 11.92
CA GLU A 138 15.54 1.14 13.16
C GLU A 138 14.02 1.39 13.15
N VAL A 139 13.49 1.90 12.04
CA VAL A 139 12.06 2.18 11.88
C VAL A 139 11.24 0.88 11.87
N HIS A 140 11.67 -0.11 11.08
CA HIS A 140 10.91 -1.34 10.90
C HIS A 140 11.02 -2.30 12.09
N GLU A 141 12.16 -2.35 12.79
CA GLU A 141 12.26 -3.11 14.05
C GLU A 141 11.28 -2.56 15.09
N ARG A 142 11.20 -1.23 15.24
CA ARG A 142 10.21 -0.59 16.11
C ARG A 142 8.79 -0.93 15.66
N PHE A 143 8.50 -0.77 14.37
CA PHE A 143 7.17 -1.04 13.81
C PHE A 143 6.73 -2.50 14.07
N PHE A 144 7.56 -3.49 13.71
CA PHE A 144 7.27 -4.90 13.92
C PHE A 144 7.28 -5.33 15.39
N THR A 145 7.82 -4.49 16.29
CA THR A 145 7.72 -4.72 17.74
C THR A 145 6.44 -4.15 18.32
N GLU A 146 6.03 -2.95 17.89
CA GLU A 146 4.91 -2.20 18.48
C GLU A 146 3.55 -2.52 17.85
N HIS A 147 3.53 -2.90 16.57
CA HIS A 147 2.31 -3.02 15.76
C HIS A 147 2.06 -4.41 15.18
N ALA A 148 2.88 -5.41 15.50
CA ALA A 148 2.65 -6.78 15.04
C ALA A 148 1.29 -7.31 15.51
N VAL A 149 0.55 -7.94 14.61
CA VAL A 149 -0.70 -8.64 14.92
C VAL A 149 -0.44 -10.08 15.35
N HIS A 150 0.76 -10.60 15.07
CA HIS A 150 1.24 -11.89 15.56
C HIS A 150 1.79 -11.83 17.00
N THR A 151 1.84 -12.98 17.68
CA THR A 151 2.38 -13.10 19.06
C THR A 151 3.84 -13.56 19.15
N ARG A 152 4.55 -13.68 18.02
CA ARG A 152 5.90 -14.26 17.94
C ARG A 152 7.03 -13.31 18.40
N GLY A 153 6.75 -12.01 18.47
CA GLY A 153 7.74 -10.96 18.76
C GLY A 153 8.73 -10.74 17.61
N PHE A 154 9.46 -9.63 17.67
CA PHE A 154 10.48 -9.30 16.69
C PHE A 154 11.72 -10.21 16.82
N THR A 155 12.31 -10.59 15.69
CA THR A 155 13.64 -11.19 15.61
C THR A 155 14.30 -10.80 14.30
N PRO A 156 15.64 -10.56 14.26
CA PRO A 156 16.34 -10.24 13.01
C PRO A 156 16.16 -11.28 11.90
N SER A 157 15.86 -12.53 12.25
CA SER A 157 15.61 -13.60 11.29
C SER A 157 14.13 -13.73 10.87
N MET A 158 13.24 -12.82 11.29
CA MET A 158 11.82 -12.92 10.97
C MET A 158 11.62 -12.73 9.46
N PRO A 159 10.74 -13.51 8.82
CA PRO A 159 10.45 -13.36 7.40
C PRO A 159 9.66 -12.08 7.14
N VAL A 160 10.20 -11.24 6.27
CA VAL A 160 9.61 -9.99 5.80
C VAL A 160 9.20 -10.17 4.35
N VAL A 161 7.95 -9.83 4.05
CA VAL A 161 7.41 -9.74 2.70
C VAL A 161 7.82 -8.37 2.15
N LEU A 162 8.56 -8.38 1.06
CA LEU A 162 9.03 -7.19 0.35
C LEU A 162 8.21 -7.04 -0.92
N GLU A 163 7.57 -5.90 -1.08
CA GLU A 163 6.83 -5.56 -2.30
C GLU A 163 7.48 -4.40 -3.03
N ARG A 164 7.54 -4.48 -4.35
CA ARG A 164 7.77 -3.33 -5.22
C ARG A 164 6.50 -3.05 -6.02
N PHE A 165 6.22 -1.79 -6.30
CA PHE A 165 5.04 -1.39 -7.03
C PHE A 165 5.27 -0.16 -7.90
N ASP A 166 4.43 -0.04 -8.93
CA ASP A 166 4.33 1.15 -9.78
C ASP A 166 3.00 1.86 -9.54
N VAL A 167 3.00 3.19 -9.58
CA VAL A 167 1.77 3.99 -9.57
C VAL A 167 1.17 4.01 -10.97
N LEU A 168 -0.04 3.45 -11.11
CA LEU A 168 -0.80 3.46 -12.37
C LEU A 168 -1.62 4.74 -12.54
N TYR A 169 -2.07 5.31 -11.43
CA TYR A 169 -2.83 6.56 -11.39
C TYR A 169 -2.71 7.19 -10.01
N SER A 170 -2.57 8.51 -9.96
CA SER A 170 -2.72 9.30 -8.73
C SER A 170 -3.60 10.50 -9.01
N ASP A 171 -4.39 10.91 -8.02
CA ASP A 171 -5.21 12.11 -8.15
C ASP A 171 -4.31 13.37 -8.09
N PRO A 172 -4.26 14.20 -9.16
CA PRO A 172 -3.43 15.39 -9.19
C PRO A 172 -3.82 16.46 -8.15
N SER A 173 -5.02 16.40 -7.57
CA SER A 173 -5.44 17.31 -6.50
C SER A 173 -4.78 17.00 -5.15
N ALA A 174 -4.35 15.75 -4.92
CA ALA A 174 -3.76 15.28 -3.67
C ALA A 174 -2.41 15.93 -3.32
N GLY A 175 -1.66 16.41 -4.33
CA GLY A 175 -0.34 17.02 -4.12
C GLY A 175 -0.35 18.52 -3.81
N SER A 176 -1.52 19.18 -3.83
CA SER A 176 -1.62 20.65 -3.80
C SER A 176 -2.05 21.22 -2.45
N ASP A 177 -2.61 20.41 -1.55
CA ASP A 177 -3.18 20.86 -0.26
C ASP A 177 -2.29 20.59 0.96
N MET A 178 -1.07 20.07 0.78
CA MET A 178 -0.07 19.90 1.86
C MET A 178 0.89 21.10 1.98
N GLY A 179 0.35 22.32 1.94
CA GLY A 179 1.10 23.59 1.99
C GLY A 179 0.71 24.49 3.14
#